data_AF-A0A3P6RT30-F1
#
_entry.id   AF-A0A3P6RT30-F1
#
_cell.length_a   1.000
_cell.length_b   1.000
_cell.length_c   1.000
_cell.angle_alpha   90.00
_cell.angle_beta   90.00
_cell.angle_gamma   90.00
#
_symmetry.space_group_name_H-M   'P 1'
#
loop_
_entity.id
_entity.type
_entity.pdbx_description
1 polymer ?
#
loop_
_entity_poly.entity_id
_entity_poly.type
_entity_poly.pdbx_seq_one_letter_code
_entity_poly.pdbx_strand_id
1 'polypeptide(L)'
;MSNMGSVDNEAANQCNSSLPPILNGIKEGTFVTYTIAERWPKTLAKVVDHVHCKRKEFMEQYGPEADADVKSIIHELSELRYRIMTDKPLEDLTDTAYHYDMWNKLLADLRKEYGEEQVTWYRMSWLFTECFLYRKVVGAVAKTKYLKDFDIYREQKVEAFNGQ
;
A
#
# COMPACT_ATOMS: atom_id res chain seq x y z
N MET A 1 -22.80 18.08 -39.23
CA MET A 1 -21.41 18.56 -39.20
C MET A 1 -21.17 19.15 -37.81
N SER A 2 -20.30 18.70 -36.94
CA SER A 2 -19.49 17.48 -36.81
C SER A 2 -19.22 17.31 -35.31
N ASN A 3 -19.09 16.05 -34.90
CA ASN A 3 -18.96 15.59 -33.52
C ASN A 3 -17.61 16.05 -32.91
N MET A 4 -17.63 16.64 -31.71
CA MET A 4 -16.42 16.99 -30.96
C MET A 4 -15.97 15.74 -30.20
N GLY A 5 -14.93 15.08 -30.73
CA GLY A 5 -14.40 13.83 -30.23
C GLY A 5 -13.75 13.97 -28.86
N SER A 6 -14.00 12.95 -28.01
CA SER A 6 -13.21 12.60 -26.84
C SER A 6 -11.72 12.58 -27.18
N VAL A 7 -10.94 13.28 -26.37
CA VAL A 7 -9.48 13.14 -26.36
C VAL A 7 -9.17 11.95 -25.47
N ASP A 8 -9.09 10.77 -26.08
CA ASP A 8 -8.53 9.58 -25.45
C ASP A 8 -7.01 9.83 -25.25
N ASN A 9 -6.61 9.97 -24.00
CA ASN A 9 -5.21 10.15 -23.61
C ASN A 9 -4.50 8.79 -23.62
N GLU A 10 -4.17 8.33 -24.82
CA GLU A 10 -3.46 7.09 -25.09
C GLU A 10 -1.93 7.34 -25.09
N ALA A 11 -1.39 7.74 -23.93
CA ALA A 11 0.04 8.03 -23.78
C ALA A 11 0.61 7.37 -22.52
N ALA A 12 0.55 6.03 -22.45
CA ALA A 12 1.36 5.22 -21.54
C ALA A 12 1.39 3.75 -22.01
N ASN A 13 1.86 3.48 -23.22
CA ASN A 13 2.20 2.10 -23.59
C ASN A 13 3.23 2.04 -24.73
N GLN A 14 4.49 2.35 -24.42
CA GLN A 14 5.61 1.97 -25.28
C GLN A 14 6.61 1.14 -24.48
N CYS A 15 6.23 -0.12 -24.23
CA CYS A 15 7.17 -1.18 -23.92
C CYS A 15 6.73 -2.46 -24.66
N ASN A 16 7.45 -2.78 -25.75
CA ASN A 16 7.38 -3.99 -26.58
C ASN A 16 5.98 -4.47 -27.02
N SER A 17 5.63 -4.25 -28.30
CA SER A 17 4.33 -4.56 -28.91
C SER A 17 3.95 -6.05 -28.97
N SER A 18 4.70 -6.94 -28.33
CA SER A 18 4.43 -8.38 -28.24
C SER A 18 3.90 -8.82 -26.88
N LEU A 19 3.98 -7.98 -25.85
CA LEU A 19 3.53 -8.32 -24.51
C LEU A 19 2.14 -7.73 -24.23
N PRO A 20 1.28 -8.47 -23.50
CA PRO A 20 -0.01 -7.95 -23.09
C PRO A 20 0.17 -6.73 -22.16
N PRO A 21 -0.81 -5.82 -22.14
CA PRO A 21 -0.75 -4.64 -21.29
C PRO A 21 -0.71 -5.01 -19.81
N ILE A 22 -0.03 -4.18 -19.02
CA ILE A 22 0.04 -4.32 -17.57
C ILE A 22 -1.34 -4.04 -16.97
N LEU A 23 -1.78 -4.86 -16.01
CA LEU A 23 -2.99 -4.60 -15.25
C LEU A 23 -2.78 -3.42 -14.28
N ASN A 24 -3.69 -2.46 -14.30
CA ASN A 24 -3.74 -1.31 -13.39
C ASN A 24 -5.18 -0.99 -12.99
N GLY A 25 -5.36 -0.01 -12.11
CA GLY A 25 -6.64 0.38 -11.53
C GLY A 25 -7.45 1.39 -12.34
N ILE A 26 -6.94 1.89 -13.48
CA ILE A 26 -7.57 2.99 -14.22
C ILE A 26 -8.93 2.59 -14.79
N LYS A 27 -9.05 1.35 -15.29
CA LYS A 27 -10.27 0.89 -15.94
C LYS A 27 -11.34 0.48 -14.92
N GLU A 28 -12.37 1.31 -14.79
CA GLU A 28 -13.53 1.04 -13.94
C GLU A 28 -14.20 -0.32 -14.24
N GLY A 29 -14.82 -0.91 -13.21
CA GLY A 29 -15.48 -2.20 -13.30
C GLY A 29 -14.54 -3.41 -13.38
N THR A 30 -13.21 -3.21 -13.39
CA THR A 30 -12.25 -4.32 -13.31
C THR A 30 -12.05 -4.80 -11.88
N PHE A 31 -11.61 -6.05 -11.75
CA PHE A 31 -11.20 -6.62 -10.46
C PHE A 31 -10.06 -5.84 -9.80
N VAL A 32 -9.17 -5.24 -10.61
CA VAL A 32 -8.05 -4.44 -10.10
C VAL A 32 -8.58 -3.17 -9.44
N THR A 33 -9.43 -2.40 -10.13
CA THR A 33 -10.06 -1.20 -9.55
C THR A 33 -10.84 -1.53 -8.28
N TYR A 34 -11.62 -2.63 -8.28
CA TYR A 34 -12.29 -3.10 -7.07
C TYR A 34 -11.31 -3.46 -5.94
N THR A 35 -10.20 -4.12 -6.27
CA THR A 35 -9.19 -4.49 -5.27
C THR A 35 -8.54 -3.26 -4.63
N ILE A 36 -8.15 -2.27 -5.43
CA ILE A 36 -7.53 -1.04 -4.95
C ILE A 36 -8.53 -0.17 -4.17
N ALA A 37 -9.76 0.00 -4.69
CA ALA A 37 -10.77 0.89 -4.10
C ALA A 37 -11.43 0.32 -2.84
N GLU A 38 -11.64 -1.00 -2.78
CA GLU A 38 -12.46 -1.63 -1.75
C GLU A 38 -11.66 -2.60 -0.88
N ARG A 39 -10.89 -3.50 -1.48
CA ARG A 39 -10.24 -4.59 -0.73
C ARG A 39 -9.06 -4.08 0.09
N TRP A 40 -8.15 -3.31 -0.49
CA TRP A 40 -6.98 -2.80 0.23
C TRP A 40 -7.38 -1.87 1.40
N PRO A 41 -8.31 -0.91 1.25
CA PRO A 41 -8.74 -0.08 2.37
C PRO A 41 -9.43 -0.86 3.48
N LYS A 42 -10.19 -1.92 3.15
CA LYS A 42 -10.79 -2.82 4.15
C LYS A 42 -9.74 -3.64 4.88
N THR A 43 -8.73 -4.14 4.16
CA THR A 43 -7.60 -4.86 4.78
C THR A 43 -6.85 -3.97 5.77
N LEU A 44 -6.51 -2.73 5.37
CA LEU A 44 -5.83 -1.78 6.25
C LEU A 44 -6.68 -1.39 7.47
N ALA A 45 -7.99 -1.18 7.29
CA ALA A 45 -8.88 -0.88 8.40
C ALA A 45 -8.92 -2.01 9.44
N LYS A 46 -9.06 -3.27 8.99
CA LYS A 46 -9.00 -4.44 9.88
C LYS A 46 -7.69 -4.53 10.65
N VAL A 47 -6.58 -4.19 9.99
CA VAL A 47 -5.26 -4.18 10.61
C VAL A 47 -5.14 -3.08 11.67
N VAL A 48 -5.64 -1.87 11.37
CA VAL A 48 -5.70 -0.76 12.35
C VAL A 48 -6.50 -1.16 13.57
N ASP A 49 -7.69 -1.73 13.37
CA ASP A 49 -8.56 -2.20 14.45
C ASP A 49 -7.86 -3.28 15.28
N HIS A 50 -7.17 -4.21 14.63
CA HIS A 50 -6.41 -5.27 15.28
C HIS A 50 -5.30 -4.71 16.19
N VAL A 51 -4.47 -3.81 15.67
CA VAL A 51 -3.39 -3.16 16.44
C VAL A 51 -3.95 -2.36 17.62
N HIS A 52 -5.08 -1.66 17.41
CA HIS A 52 -5.76 -0.91 18.47
C HIS A 52 -6.27 -1.83 19.58
N CYS A 53 -6.89 -2.97 19.24
CA CYS A 53 -7.39 -3.93 20.22
C CYS A 53 -6.26 -4.54 21.06
N LYS A 54 -5.09 -4.81 20.47
CA LYS A 54 -3.91 -5.34 21.18
C LYS A 54 -3.15 -4.33 22.02
N ARG A 55 -3.53 -3.05 22.00
CA ARG A 55 -2.84 -1.95 22.69
C ARG A 55 -2.54 -2.25 24.16
N LYS A 56 -3.52 -2.77 24.90
CA LYS A 56 -3.35 -3.10 26.33
C LYS A 56 -2.33 -4.21 26.53
N GLU A 57 -2.42 -5.27 25.74
CA GLU A 57 -1.48 -6.41 25.77
C GLU A 57 -0.04 -5.95 25.48
N PHE A 58 0.16 -5.05 24.52
CA PHE A 58 1.47 -4.49 24.24
C PHE A 58 2.02 -3.65 25.39
N MET A 59 1.17 -2.84 26.03
CA MET A 59 1.58 -2.03 27.20
C MET A 59 1.91 -2.91 28.41
N GLU A 60 1.18 -4.01 28.61
CA GLU A 60 1.47 -5.00 29.64
C GLU A 60 2.79 -5.75 29.37
N GLN A 61 3.07 -6.08 28.10
CA GLN A 61 4.27 -6.82 27.72
C GLN A 61 5.55 -5.96 27.69
N TYR A 62 5.47 -4.74 27.18
CA TYR A 62 6.63 -3.90 26.88
C TYR A 62 6.72 -2.61 27.70
N GLY A 63 5.70 -2.32 28.52
CA GLY A 63 5.59 -1.11 29.33
C GLY A 63 4.72 -0.02 28.69
N PRO A 64 4.36 1.03 29.46
CA PRO A 64 3.48 2.11 28.98
C PRO A 64 3.97 2.83 27.71
N GLU A 65 5.28 2.85 27.47
CA GLU A 65 5.91 3.49 26.32
C GLU A 65 5.57 2.81 24.98
N ALA A 66 5.18 1.53 25.01
CA ALA A 66 4.74 0.81 23.80
C ALA A 66 3.47 1.41 23.18
N ASP A 67 2.72 2.21 23.95
CA ASP A 67 1.59 2.99 23.43
C ASP A 67 1.99 3.94 22.29
N ALA A 68 3.20 4.49 22.33
CA ALA A 68 3.70 5.37 21.28
C ALA A 68 3.85 4.61 19.94
N ASP A 69 4.34 3.37 19.99
CA ASP A 69 4.47 2.52 18.80
C ASP A 69 3.11 2.15 18.22
N VAL A 70 2.14 1.78 19.07
CA VAL A 70 0.76 1.49 18.65
C VAL A 70 0.15 2.68 17.92
N LYS A 71 0.27 3.88 18.49
CA LYS A 71 -0.22 5.12 17.88
C LYS A 71 0.47 5.42 16.56
N SER A 72 1.79 5.21 16.49
CA SER A 72 2.57 5.41 15.26
C SER A 72 2.09 4.49 14.14
N ILE A 73 1.95 3.18 14.43
CA ILE A 73 1.45 2.20 13.44
C ILE A 73 0.05 2.57 12.96
N ILE A 74 -0.88 2.88 13.88
CA ILE A 74 -2.25 3.26 13.53
C ILE A 74 -2.26 4.51 12.64
N HIS A 75 -1.45 5.51 12.98
CA HIS A 75 -1.36 6.75 12.21
C HIS A 75 -0.89 6.48 10.77
N GLU A 76 0.20 5.76 10.60
CA GLU A 76 0.76 5.45 9.28
C GLU A 76 -0.17 4.60 8.42
N LEU A 77 -0.80 3.58 9.00
CA LEU A 77 -1.71 2.71 8.25
C LEU A 77 -3.02 3.44 7.88
N SER A 78 -3.48 4.36 8.74
CA SER A 78 -4.63 5.22 8.44
C SER A 78 -4.31 6.22 7.33
N GLU A 79 -3.11 6.81 7.35
CA GLU A 79 -2.63 7.69 6.29
C GLU A 79 -2.49 6.92 4.97
N LEU A 80 -1.84 5.76 4.97
CA LEU A 80 -1.71 4.89 3.81
C LEU A 80 -3.08 4.55 3.20
N ARG A 81 -4.07 4.21 4.03
CA ARG A 81 -5.45 3.97 3.58
C ARG A 81 -6.04 5.20 2.90
N TYR A 82 -5.91 6.39 3.50
CA TYR A 82 -6.38 7.63 2.90
C TYR A 82 -5.72 7.90 1.54
N ARG A 83 -4.40 7.72 1.44
CA ARG A 83 -3.64 7.92 0.21
C ARG A 83 -4.12 7.02 -0.92
N ILE A 84 -4.38 5.74 -0.64
CA ILE A 84 -4.91 4.78 -1.62
C ILE A 84 -6.29 5.23 -2.07
N MET A 85 -7.19 5.53 -1.13
CA MET A 85 -8.58 5.92 -1.44
C MET A 85 -8.69 7.22 -2.22
N THR A 86 -7.70 8.09 -2.12
CA THR A 86 -7.67 9.39 -2.82
C THR A 86 -6.64 9.43 -3.97
N ASP A 87 -6.19 8.25 -4.41
CA ASP A 87 -5.20 8.02 -5.46
C ASP A 87 -4.01 9.00 -5.43
N LYS A 88 -3.43 9.21 -4.23
CA LYS A 88 -2.27 10.08 -4.08
C LYS A 88 -1.03 9.49 -4.77
N PRO A 89 -0.09 10.34 -5.21
CA PRO A 89 1.22 9.88 -5.67
C PRO A 89 1.92 8.97 -4.64
N LEU A 90 2.65 7.98 -5.14
CA LEU A 90 3.43 7.07 -4.31
C LEU A 90 4.64 7.81 -3.74
N GLU A 91 4.81 7.72 -2.43
CA GLU A 91 5.91 8.34 -1.70
C GLU A 91 7.03 7.36 -1.41
N ASP A 92 8.25 7.87 -1.31
CA ASP A 92 9.41 7.08 -0.92
C ASP A 92 9.21 6.39 0.44
N LEU A 93 9.89 5.28 0.60
CA LEU A 93 9.99 4.59 1.88
C LEU A 93 10.97 5.35 2.77
N THR A 94 10.56 5.59 4.01
CA THR A 94 11.33 6.32 5.03
C THR A 94 11.93 5.40 6.08
N ASP A 95 11.59 4.12 6.06
CA ASP A 95 12.15 3.09 6.92
C ASP A 95 13.35 2.40 6.26
N THR A 96 14.12 1.62 7.04
CA THR A 96 15.34 0.95 6.56
C THR A 96 15.20 -0.56 6.33
N ALA A 97 13.97 -1.09 6.29
CA ALA A 97 13.73 -2.53 6.15
C ALA A 97 13.76 -2.98 4.67
N TYR A 98 13.90 -4.30 4.44
CA TYR A 98 13.68 -4.99 3.15
C TYR A 98 14.05 -4.19 1.88
N HIS A 99 15.33 -3.83 1.74
CA HIS A 99 15.88 -3.17 0.55
C HIS A 99 15.12 -1.89 0.14
N TYR A 100 14.84 -1.01 1.10
CA TYR A 100 14.12 0.25 0.86
C TYR A 100 14.77 1.13 -0.23
N ASP A 101 16.09 1.05 -0.37
CA ASP A 101 16.89 1.74 -1.38
C ASP A 101 16.55 1.29 -2.81
N MET A 102 16.38 -0.02 -3.02
CA MET A 102 15.95 -0.59 -4.30
C MET A 102 14.54 -0.08 -4.68
N TRP A 103 13.61 -0.04 -3.71
CA TRP A 103 12.26 0.47 -3.93
C TRP A 103 12.25 1.95 -4.27
N ASN A 104 12.99 2.77 -3.53
CA ASN A 104 13.08 4.21 -3.79
C ASN A 104 13.75 4.49 -5.13
N LYS A 105 14.75 3.68 -5.53
CA LYS A 105 15.33 3.76 -6.88
C LYS A 105 14.29 3.45 -7.96
N LEU A 106 13.52 2.36 -7.80
CA LEU A 106 12.47 1.99 -8.75
C LEU A 106 11.39 3.09 -8.86
N LEU A 107 10.97 3.68 -7.74
CA LEU A 107 10.06 4.83 -7.75
C LEU A 107 10.65 6.03 -8.47
N ALA A 108 11.92 6.35 -8.23
CA ALA A 108 12.60 7.45 -8.92
C ALA A 108 12.64 7.23 -10.44
N ASP A 109 12.89 6.00 -10.88
CA ASP A 109 12.91 5.66 -12.31
C ASP A 109 11.49 5.72 -12.93
N LEU A 110 10.46 5.25 -12.22
CA LEU A 110 9.06 5.41 -12.64
C LEU A 110 8.66 6.89 -12.74
N ARG A 111 9.08 7.74 -11.77
CA ARG A 111 8.77 9.18 -11.80
C ARG A 111 9.48 9.89 -12.95
N LYS A 112 10.67 9.45 -13.35
CA LYS A 112 11.36 9.96 -14.56
C LYS A 112 10.62 9.56 -15.83
N GLU A 113 10.07 8.34 -15.89
CA GLU A 113 9.38 7.82 -17.07
C GLU A 113 7.98 8.43 -17.24
N TYR A 114 7.18 8.46 -16.18
CA TYR A 114 5.77 8.84 -16.25
C TYR A 114 5.46 10.24 -15.72
N GLY A 115 6.36 10.84 -14.94
CA GLY A 115 6.11 12.08 -14.19
C GLY A 115 5.58 11.81 -12.77
N GLU A 116 5.93 12.68 -11.82
CA GLU A 116 5.68 12.47 -10.39
C GLU A 116 4.19 12.28 -10.05
N GLU A 117 3.32 13.13 -10.61
CA GLU A 117 1.87 13.07 -10.41
C GLU A 117 1.19 11.85 -11.07
N GLN A 118 1.91 11.11 -11.93
CA GLN A 118 1.36 9.96 -12.65
C GLN A 118 1.70 8.64 -11.95
N VAL A 119 2.67 8.62 -11.03
CA VAL A 119 3.07 7.45 -10.26
C VAL A 119 2.13 7.32 -9.06
N THR A 120 0.90 6.87 -9.30
CA THR A 120 -0.16 6.74 -8.29
C THR A 120 -0.59 5.28 -8.06
N TRP A 121 -1.44 5.04 -7.07
CA TRP A 121 -1.93 3.70 -6.69
C TRP A 121 -2.73 3.03 -7.81
N TYR A 122 -3.54 3.80 -8.54
CA TYR A 122 -4.40 3.28 -9.62
C TYR A 122 -3.68 3.20 -10.96
N ARG A 123 -2.63 4.01 -11.18
CA ARG A 123 -1.98 4.14 -12.50
C ARG A 123 -0.81 3.20 -12.71
N MET A 124 -0.11 2.84 -11.64
CA MET A 124 1.00 1.89 -11.71
C MET A 124 0.52 0.44 -11.82
N SER A 125 1.45 -0.46 -12.15
CA SER A 125 1.19 -1.91 -12.19
C SER A 125 0.53 -2.38 -10.89
N TRP A 126 -0.58 -3.11 -11.00
CA TRP A 126 -1.28 -3.70 -9.85
C TRP A 126 -0.35 -4.55 -8.99
N LEU A 127 0.50 -5.37 -9.62
CA LEU A 127 1.46 -6.20 -8.92
C LEU A 127 2.43 -5.34 -8.11
N PHE A 128 2.98 -4.29 -8.72
CA PHE A 128 3.91 -3.38 -8.05
C PHE A 128 3.23 -2.68 -6.87
N THR A 129 2.04 -2.11 -7.06
CA THR A 129 1.34 -1.37 -6.01
C THR A 129 0.84 -2.26 -4.88
N GLU A 130 0.47 -3.52 -5.17
CA GLU A 130 0.14 -4.50 -4.14
C GLU A 130 1.37 -4.87 -3.29
N CYS A 131 2.50 -5.16 -3.92
CA CYS A 131 3.74 -5.42 -3.19
C CYS A 131 4.18 -4.18 -2.38
N PHE A 132 4.04 -2.99 -2.97
CA PHE A 132 4.40 -1.73 -2.31
C PHE A 132 3.50 -1.43 -1.11
N LEU A 133 2.20 -1.73 -1.18
CA LEU A 133 1.26 -1.66 -0.07
C LEU A 133 1.77 -2.47 1.14
N TYR A 134 2.06 -3.76 0.95
CA TYR A 134 2.54 -4.60 2.05
C TYR A 134 3.94 -4.19 2.53
N ARG A 135 4.78 -3.65 1.63
CA ARG A 135 6.07 -3.07 2.02
C ARG A 135 5.90 -1.84 2.93
N LYS A 136 4.95 -0.95 2.65
CA LYS A 136 4.60 0.18 3.53
C LYS A 136 4.05 -0.31 4.88
N VAL A 137 3.21 -1.36 4.90
CA VAL A 137 2.71 -1.98 6.15
C VAL A 137 3.87 -2.48 7.02
N VAL A 138 4.82 -3.19 6.42
CA VAL A 138 6.03 -3.65 7.12
C VAL A 138 6.86 -2.47 7.63
N GLY A 139 6.99 -1.40 6.84
CA GLY A 139 7.71 -0.19 7.24
C GLY A 139 7.10 0.50 8.46
N ALA A 140 5.77 0.53 8.56
CA ALA A 140 5.06 1.11 9.71
C ALA A 140 5.42 0.39 11.02
N VAL A 141 5.61 -0.93 10.98
CA VAL A 141 6.04 -1.71 12.14
C VAL A 141 7.55 -1.57 12.36
N ALA A 142 8.37 -1.67 11.31
CA ALA A 142 9.83 -1.66 11.41
C ALA A 142 10.43 -0.37 12.00
N LYS A 143 9.72 0.77 11.91
CA LYS A 143 10.13 2.05 12.51
C LYS A 143 9.91 2.13 14.02
N THR A 144 9.13 1.21 14.58
CA THR A 144 8.78 1.22 16.00
C THR A 144 9.92 0.69 16.87
N LYS A 145 9.89 1.00 18.18
CA LYS A 145 10.96 0.60 19.10
C LYS A 145 10.75 -0.79 19.68
N TYR A 146 9.55 -1.05 20.19
CA TYR A 146 9.12 -2.25 20.89
C TYR A 146 8.40 -3.23 19.97
N LEU A 147 7.65 -2.72 18.98
CA LEU A 147 6.81 -3.54 18.11
C LEU A 147 7.48 -3.93 16.78
N LYS A 148 8.76 -3.63 16.56
CA LYS A 148 9.45 -3.85 15.28
C LYS A 148 9.39 -5.28 14.73
N ASP A 149 9.29 -6.27 15.62
CA ASP A 149 9.23 -7.70 15.30
C ASP A 149 7.80 -8.26 15.34
N PHE A 150 6.79 -7.41 15.54
CA PHE A 150 5.39 -7.81 15.58
C PHE A 150 4.88 -8.18 14.18
N ASP A 151 4.49 -9.45 14.01
CA ASP A 151 3.79 -9.89 12.81
C ASP A 151 2.30 -9.56 12.89
N ILE A 152 1.95 -8.48 12.21
CA ILE A 152 0.61 -7.89 12.18
C ILE A 152 -0.48 -8.80 11.59
N TYR A 153 -0.10 -9.85 10.87
CA TYR A 153 -1.02 -10.83 10.29
C TYR A 153 -0.96 -12.20 10.99
N ARG A 154 -0.15 -12.34 12.05
CA ARG A 154 0.07 -13.62 12.73
C ARG A 154 -1.23 -14.25 13.22
N GLU A 155 -2.06 -13.48 13.91
CA GLU A 155 -3.31 -14.00 14.49
C GLU A 155 -4.28 -14.44 13.40
N GLN A 156 -4.43 -13.65 12.33
CA GLN A 156 -5.27 -14.02 11.19
C GLN A 156 -4.80 -15.33 10.54
N LYS A 157 -3.48 -15.55 10.43
CA LYS A 157 -2.92 -16.81 9.92
C LYS A 157 -3.20 -18.00 10.85
N VAL A 158 -3.08 -17.80 12.16
CA VAL A 158 -3.35 -18.83 13.17
C VAL A 158 -4.84 -19.19 13.22
N GLU A 159 -5.72 -18.19 13.19
CA GLU A 159 -7.18 -18.38 13.14
C GLU A 159 -7.59 -19.12 11.87
N ALA A 160 -7.07 -18.74 10.71
CA ALA A 160 -7.35 -19.42 9.45
C ALA A 160 -6.87 -20.89 9.43
N PHE A 161 -5.81 -21.23 10.16
CA PHE A 161 -5.33 -22.60 10.31
C PHE A 161 -6.19 -23.42 11.28
N ASN A 162 -6.57 -22.83 12.42
CA ASN A 162 -7.34 -23.52 13.46
C ASN A 162 -8.85 -23.57 13.18
N GLY A 163 -9.35 -22.70 12.30
CA GLY A 163 -10.76 -22.67 11.89
C GLY A 163 -11.12 -23.67 10.78
N GLN A 164 -10.20 -24.57 10.44
CA GLN A 164 -10.44 -25.73 9.55
C GLN A 164 -10.95 -26.94 10.32
#